data_AF-A0A160MAE8-F1
#
_entry.id   AF-A0A160MAE8-F1
#
_cell.length_a   1.000
_cell.length_b   1.000
_cell.length_c   1.000
_cell.angle_alpha   90.00
_cell.angle_beta   90.00
_cell.angle_gamma   90.00
#
_symmetry.space_group_name_H-M   'P 1'
#
loop_
_entity.id
_entity.type
_entity.pdbx_description
1 polymer ?
#
loop_
_entity_poly.entity_id
_entity_poly.type
_entity_poly.pdbx_seq_one_letter_code
_entity_poly.pdbx_strand_id
1 'polypeptide(L)'
;MADTTISFKVEDELREKAQNLIKASGMTAKEWFQKAVATAELQSVKEGASDYASDLSEMEVHTTRIFELMSNMVQKSIYLRDKAVGDLEKLLEQQREITASFQSKLHEMTEQKEQASVKLEESQKVQVDLEKQLEELREILETNKLLISEYKIKNDTLTGLVAKYEGYAKENEQLKEILANERSSHQSQVADLGHQNDEKASIIKELEQQTDRLIEAHKTALERFEERKDVEQEKVLLALERDHQKALANANNEYSNKLKEFYENMDKQRQSYEKKIEELQRQLTEERTKNYKSK
;
A
#
# COMPACT_ATOMS: atom_id res chain seq x y z
N MET A 1 -102.39 -88.18 -44.57
CA MET A 1 -102.46 -89.49 -45.25
C MET A 1 -101.31 -90.33 -44.73
N ALA A 2 -101.51 -91.62 -44.47
CA ALA A 2 -100.45 -92.48 -43.95
C ALA A 2 -99.42 -92.78 -45.05
N ASP A 3 -98.14 -92.54 -44.78
CA ASP A 3 -97.06 -92.84 -45.74
C ASP A 3 -96.98 -94.37 -45.94
N THR A 4 -97.13 -94.80 -47.18
CA THR A 4 -97.04 -96.21 -47.57
C THR A 4 -95.70 -96.44 -48.27
N THR A 5 -94.96 -97.49 -47.88
CA THR A 5 -93.64 -97.79 -48.45
C THR A 5 -93.79 -98.64 -49.70
N ILE A 6 -93.22 -98.16 -50.81
CA ILE A 6 -93.08 -98.91 -52.06
C ILE A 6 -91.59 -99.21 -52.25
N SER A 7 -91.26 -100.48 -52.51
CA SER A 7 -89.88 -100.92 -52.75
C SER A 7 -89.76 -101.56 -54.13
N PHE A 8 -88.72 -101.17 -54.86
CA PHE A 8 -88.44 -101.66 -56.21
C PHE A 8 -87.07 -102.31 -56.24
N LYS A 9 -86.94 -103.43 -56.95
CA LYS A 9 -85.63 -103.96 -57.34
C LYS A 9 -85.21 -103.29 -58.64
N VAL A 10 -84.12 -102.54 -58.59
CA VAL A 10 -83.54 -101.83 -59.73
C VAL A 10 -82.09 -102.26 -59.91
N GLU A 11 -81.57 -102.15 -61.12
CA GLU A 11 -80.16 -102.37 -61.42
C GLU A 11 -79.28 -101.37 -60.65
N ASP A 12 -78.07 -101.79 -60.27
CA ASP A 12 -77.16 -100.98 -59.44
C ASP A 12 -76.79 -99.65 -60.13
N GLU A 13 -76.63 -99.64 -61.45
CA GLU A 13 -76.31 -98.43 -62.22
C GLU A 13 -77.46 -97.41 -62.18
N LEU A 14 -78.72 -97.87 -62.24
CA LEU A 14 -79.89 -97.00 -62.15
C LEU A 14 -80.04 -96.42 -60.74
N ARG A 15 -79.76 -97.23 -59.71
CA ARG A 15 -79.75 -96.77 -58.31
C ARG A 15 -78.72 -95.66 -58.09
N GLU A 16 -77.52 -95.83 -58.63
CA GLU A 16 -76.43 -94.85 -58.47
C GLU A 16 -76.74 -93.53 -59.21
N LYS A 17 -77.23 -93.62 -60.45
CA LYS A 17 -77.70 -92.43 -61.21
C LYS A 17 -78.82 -91.69 -60.47
N ALA A 18 -79.82 -92.41 -59.95
CA ALA A 18 -80.91 -91.81 -59.19
C ALA A 18 -80.41 -91.10 -57.92
N GLN A 19 -79.51 -91.72 -57.15
CA GLN A 19 -78.95 -91.09 -55.95
C GLN A 19 -78.14 -89.83 -56.26
N ASN A 20 -77.36 -89.83 -57.34
CA ASN A 20 -76.60 -88.66 -57.75
C ASN A 20 -77.52 -87.52 -58.19
N LEU A 21 -78.59 -87.82 -58.93
CA LEU A 21 -79.60 -86.82 -59.33
C LEU A 21 -80.35 -86.24 -58.13
N ILE A 22 -80.72 -87.07 -57.14
CA ILE A 22 -81.38 -86.62 -55.90
C ILE A 22 -80.48 -85.67 -55.09
N LYS A 23 -79.18 -86.03 -54.93
CA LYS A 23 -78.21 -85.20 -54.22
C LYS A 23 -77.96 -83.87 -54.94
N ALA A 24 -77.80 -83.92 -56.27
CA ALA A 24 -77.61 -82.72 -57.09
C ALA A 24 -78.83 -81.79 -57.07
N SER A 25 -80.06 -82.33 -56.95
CA SER A 25 -81.26 -81.51 -56.84
C SER A 25 -81.52 -80.94 -55.45
N GLY A 26 -80.77 -81.36 -54.42
CA GLY A 26 -80.95 -80.92 -53.03
C GLY A 26 -82.29 -81.36 -52.40
N MET A 27 -82.97 -82.35 -52.99
CA MET A 27 -84.29 -82.85 -52.56
C MET A 27 -84.13 -84.15 -51.78
N THR A 28 -85.11 -84.48 -50.93
CA THR A 28 -85.17 -85.82 -50.33
C THR A 28 -85.61 -86.85 -51.38
N ALA A 29 -85.25 -88.12 -51.18
CA ALA A 29 -85.63 -89.20 -52.12
C ALA A 29 -87.16 -89.30 -52.30
N LYS A 30 -87.94 -88.99 -51.26
CA LYS A 30 -89.41 -88.93 -51.29
C LYS A 30 -89.91 -87.82 -52.23
N GLU A 31 -89.42 -86.61 -52.05
CA GLU A 31 -89.82 -85.44 -52.86
C GLU A 31 -89.40 -85.60 -54.32
N TRP A 32 -88.19 -86.12 -54.54
CA TRP A 32 -87.70 -86.41 -55.89
C TRP A 32 -88.55 -87.46 -56.58
N PHE A 33 -88.92 -88.54 -55.88
CA PHE A 33 -89.79 -89.58 -56.44
C PHE A 33 -91.22 -89.07 -56.70
N GLN A 34 -91.80 -88.27 -55.80
CA GLN A 34 -93.09 -87.61 -56.04
C GLN A 34 -93.05 -86.72 -57.29
N LYS A 35 -91.97 -85.97 -57.47
CA LYS A 35 -91.78 -85.13 -58.67
C LYS A 35 -91.61 -85.98 -59.93
N ALA A 36 -90.88 -87.09 -59.85
CA ALA A 36 -90.72 -88.02 -60.98
C ALA A 36 -92.05 -88.66 -61.38
N VAL A 37 -92.87 -89.11 -60.42
CA VAL A 37 -94.21 -89.65 -60.67
C VAL A 37 -95.13 -88.57 -61.25
N ALA A 38 -95.16 -87.37 -60.68
CA ALA A 38 -95.96 -86.27 -61.21
C ALA A 38 -95.54 -85.88 -62.64
N THR A 39 -94.25 -85.96 -62.96
CA THR A 39 -93.73 -85.71 -64.32
C THR A 39 -94.17 -86.82 -65.28
N ALA A 40 -94.13 -88.09 -64.84
CA ALA A 40 -94.61 -89.22 -65.62
C ALA A 40 -96.14 -89.17 -65.84
N GLU A 41 -96.92 -88.74 -64.84
CA GLU A 41 -98.35 -88.46 -64.96
C GLU A 41 -98.60 -87.33 -65.96
N LEU A 42 -97.85 -86.23 -65.87
CA LEU A 42 -97.93 -85.12 -66.85
C LEU A 42 -97.66 -85.59 -68.28
N GLN A 43 -96.66 -86.46 -68.45
CA GLN A 43 -96.31 -87.07 -69.74
C GLN A 43 -97.45 -87.97 -70.26
N SER A 44 -98.10 -88.75 -69.38
CA SER A 44 -99.25 -89.59 -69.74
C SER A 44 -100.51 -88.77 -70.07
N VAL A 45 -100.71 -87.62 -69.43
CA VAL A 45 -101.78 -86.66 -69.77
C VAL A 45 -101.51 -86.01 -71.14
N LYS A 46 -100.24 -85.74 -71.48
CA LYS A 46 -99.81 -85.23 -72.79
C LYS A 46 -100.10 -86.22 -73.92
N GLU A 47 -100.02 -87.52 -73.65
CA GLU A 47 -100.38 -88.59 -74.60
C GLU A 47 -101.90 -88.79 -74.74
N GLY A 48 -102.68 -88.51 -73.68
CA GLY A 48 -104.15 -88.66 -73.66
C GLY A 48 -104.96 -87.42 -74.06
N ALA A 49 -104.37 -86.23 -74.03
CA ALA A 49 -105.02 -84.95 -74.32
C ALA A 49 -104.25 -84.17 -75.40
N SER A 50 -104.43 -84.59 -76.66
CA SER A 50 -103.80 -83.97 -77.84
C SER A 50 -104.03 -82.45 -77.93
N ASP A 51 -105.16 -81.99 -77.40
CA ASP A 51 -105.63 -80.61 -77.53
C ASP A 51 -104.88 -79.61 -76.63
N TYR A 52 -104.12 -80.06 -75.63
CA TYR A 52 -103.39 -79.21 -74.67
C TYR A 52 -101.87 -79.44 -74.68
N ALA A 53 -101.35 -80.29 -75.58
CA ALA A 53 -99.92 -80.60 -75.65
C ALA A 53 -99.04 -79.38 -75.98
N SER A 54 -99.59 -78.44 -76.77
CA SER A 54 -98.94 -77.16 -77.08
C SER A 54 -98.79 -76.29 -75.83
N ASP A 55 -99.87 -76.14 -75.05
CA ASP A 55 -99.90 -75.32 -73.83
C ASP A 55 -98.94 -75.87 -72.76
N LEU A 56 -98.87 -77.20 -72.61
CA LEU A 56 -97.90 -77.85 -71.72
C LEU A 56 -96.45 -77.60 -72.15
N SER A 57 -96.15 -77.60 -73.44
CA SER A 57 -94.82 -77.30 -73.96
C SER A 57 -94.42 -75.85 -73.73
N GLU A 58 -95.36 -74.90 -73.89
CA GLU A 58 -95.12 -73.48 -73.61
C GLU A 58 -94.87 -73.26 -72.10
N MET A 59 -95.62 -73.94 -71.24
CA MET A 59 -95.42 -73.91 -69.79
C MET A 59 -94.03 -74.47 -69.39
N GLU A 60 -93.56 -75.54 -70.01
CA GLU A 60 -92.20 -76.08 -69.79
C GLU A 60 -91.11 -75.07 -70.18
N VAL A 61 -91.28 -74.37 -71.31
CA VAL A 61 -90.37 -73.31 -71.77
C VAL A 61 -90.33 -72.14 -70.78
N HIS A 62 -91.50 -71.65 -70.35
CA HIS A 62 -91.57 -70.57 -69.35
C HIS A 62 -90.96 -70.99 -68.01
N THR A 63 -91.21 -72.22 -67.56
CA THR A 63 -90.66 -72.74 -66.31
C THR A 63 -89.14 -72.84 -66.37
N THR A 64 -88.58 -73.35 -67.48
CA THR A 64 -87.13 -73.41 -67.71
C THR A 64 -86.53 -72.02 -67.71
N ARG A 65 -87.19 -71.07 -68.38
CA ARG A 65 -86.75 -69.67 -68.41
C ARG A 65 -86.76 -69.02 -67.02
N ILE A 66 -87.77 -69.31 -66.20
CA ILE A 66 -87.84 -68.85 -64.80
C ILE A 66 -86.66 -69.40 -64.00
N PHE A 67 -86.33 -70.69 -64.14
CA PHE A 67 -85.19 -71.30 -63.45
C PHE A 67 -83.85 -70.67 -63.89
N GLU A 68 -83.65 -70.43 -65.19
CA GLU A 68 -82.46 -69.73 -65.69
C GLU A 68 -82.32 -68.32 -65.12
N LEU A 69 -83.42 -67.54 -65.12
CA LEU A 69 -83.43 -66.19 -64.56
C LEU A 69 -83.11 -66.20 -63.06
N MET A 70 -83.70 -67.12 -62.31
CA MET A 70 -83.42 -67.32 -60.88
C MET A 70 -81.96 -67.69 -60.64
N SER A 71 -81.41 -68.64 -61.41
CA SER A 71 -80.00 -69.05 -61.31
C SER A 71 -79.05 -67.88 -61.59
N ASN A 72 -79.31 -67.12 -62.66
CA ASN A 72 -78.53 -65.93 -63.01
C ASN A 72 -78.63 -64.83 -61.93
N MET A 73 -79.81 -64.63 -61.34
CA MET A 73 -79.99 -63.69 -60.22
C MET A 73 -79.20 -64.13 -58.98
N VAL A 74 -79.22 -65.42 -58.64
CA VAL A 74 -78.46 -65.96 -57.51
C VAL A 74 -76.96 -65.81 -57.75
N GLN A 75 -76.45 -66.16 -58.94
CA GLN A 75 -75.05 -65.96 -59.29
C GLN A 75 -74.63 -64.50 -59.26
N LYS A 76 -75.45 -63.59 -59.80
CA LYS A 76 -75.21 -62.15 -59.74
C LYS A 76 -75.21 -61.64 -58.29
N SER A 77 -76.11 -62.12 -57.44
CA SER A 77 -76.15 -61.78 -56.02
C SER A 77 -74.91 -62.25 -55.28
N ILE A 78 -74.45 -63.48 -55.53
CA ILE A 78 -73.21 -64.02 -54.98
C ILE A 78 -72.02 -63.14 -55.41
N TYR A 79 -71.89 -62.85 -56.70
CA TYR A 79 -70.82 -61.99 -57.21
C TYR A 79 -70.82 -60.59 -56.59
N LEU A 80 -71.99 -59.94 -56.48
CA LEU A 80 -72.10 -58.61 -55.88
C LEU A 80 -71.73 -58.64 -54.39
N ARG A 81 -72.16 -59.66 -53.65
CA ARG A 81 -71.81 -59.85 -52.24
C ARG A 81 -70.30 -60.06 -52.10
N ASP A 82 -69.71 -60.97 -52.87
CA ASP A 82 -68.29 -61.29 -52.77
C ASP A 82 -67.42 -60.08 -53.15
N LYS A 83 -67.84 -59.30 -54.14
CA LYS A 83 -67.21 -58.02 -54.48
C LYS A 83 -67.30 -57.01 -53.31
N ALA A 84 -68.48 -56.86 -52.71
CA ALA A 84 -68.67 -55.94 -51.58
C ALA A 84 -67.84 -56.35 -50.36
N VAL A 85 -67.75 -57.65 -50.07
CA VAL A 85 -66.90 -58.19 -49.01
C VAL A 85 -65.43 -57.90 -49.31
N GLY A 86 -64.95 -58.16 -50.53
CA GLY A 86 -63.57 -57.88 -50.91
C GLY A 86 -63.21 -56.38 -50.87
N ASP A 87 -64.13 -55.50 -51.27
CA ASP A 87 -63.92 -54.05 -51.18
C ASP A 87 -63.89 -53.57 -49.71
N LEU A 88 -64.74 -54.14 -48.84
CA LEU A 88 -64.71 -53.89 -47.40
C LEU A 88 -63.42 -54.39 -46.75
N GLU A 89 -62.95 -55.59 -47.09
CA GLU A 89 -61.69 -56.15 -46.58
C GLU A 89 -60.50 -55.26 -46.94
N LYS A 90 -60.43 -54.76 -48.18
CA LYS A 90 -59.39 -53.81 -48.61
C LYS A 90 -59.43 -52.51 -47.81
N LEU A 91 -60.62 -51.95 -47.60
CA LEU A 91 -60.78 -50.73 -46.83
C LEU A 91 -60.35 -50.93 -45.36
N LEU A 92 -60.69 -52.09 -44.80
CA LEU A 92 -60.33 -52.46 -43.44
C LEU A 92 -58.81 -52.63 -43.29
N GLU A 93 -58.15 -53.21 -44.30
CA GLU A 93 -56.69 -53.33 -44.31
C GLU A 93 -56.00 -51.97 -44.43
N GLN A 94 -56.46 -51.10 -45.32
CA GLN A 94 -55.96 -49.72 -45.42
C GLN A 94 -56.13 -48.96 -44.10
N GLN A 95 -57.27 -49.13 -43.43
CA GLN A 95 -57.50 -48.49 -42.13
C GLN A 95 -56.55 -49.02 -41.05
N ARG A 96 -56.25 -50.33 -41.07
CA ARG A 96 -55.27 -50.94 -40.14
C ARG A 96 -53.87 -50.40 -40.38
N GLU A 97 -53.43 -50.31 -41.63
CA GLU A 97 -52.13 -49.72 -41.99
C GLU A 97 -52.01 -48.27 -41.53
N ILE A 98 -53.03 -47.45 -41.80
CA ILE A 98 -53.07 -46.05 -41.34
C ILE A 98 -53.02 -45.98 -39.82
N THR A 99 -53.81 -46.80 -39.12
CA THR A 99 -53.85 -46.83 -37.66
C THR A 99 -52.50 -47.22 -37.07
N ALA A 100 -51.85 -48.25 -37.60
CA ALA A 100 -50.52 -48.68 -37.18
C ALA A 100 -49.48 -47.57 -37.41
N SER A 101 -49.53 -46.89 -38.56
CA SER A 101 -48.62 -45.79 -38.87
C SER A 101 -48.79 -44.61 -37.89
N PHE A 102 -50.03 -44.26 -37.54
CA PHE A 102 -50.30 -43.21 -36.57
C PHE A 102 -49.90 -43.61 -35.16
N GLN A 103 -50.12 -44.87 -34.75
CA GLN A 103 -49.66 -45.36 -33.45
C GLN A 103 -48.14 -45.31 -33.33
N SER A 104 -47.41 -45.73 -34.37
CA SER A 104 -45.95 -45.63 -34.40
C SER A 104 -45.47 -44.19 -34.27
N LYS A 105 -46.10 -43.28 -35.03
CA LYS A 105 -45.75 -41.85 -34.98
C LYS A 105 -46.08 -41.22 -33.62
N LEU A 106 -47.17 -41.62 -32.99
CA LEU A 106 -47.57 -41.15 -31.66
C LEU A 106 -46.57 -41.61 -30.60
N HIS A 107 -46.11 -42.86 -30.71
CA HIS A 107 -45.06 -43.39 -29.83
C HIS A 107 -43.75 -42.62 -29.98
N GLU A 108 -43.27 -42.42 -31.21
CA GLU A 108 -42.05 -41.67 -31.51
C GLU A 108 -42.12 -40.22 -30.98
N MET A 109 -43.25 -39.54 -31.21
CA MET A 109 -43.45 -38.18 -30.71
C MET A 109 -43.50 -38.11 -29.18
N THR A 110 -44.03 -39.14 -28.53
CA THR A 110 -44.07 -39.22 -27.07
C THR A 110 -42.66 -39.42 -26.51
N GLU A 111 -41.84 -40.27 -27.14
CA GLU A 111 -40.46 -40.49 -26.76
C GLU A 111 -39.60 -39.23 -26.96
N GLN A 112 -39.75 -38.55 -28.11
CA GLN A 112 -39.06 -37.28 -28.38
C GLN A 112 -39.45 -36.20 -27.36
N LYS A 113 -40.73 -36.13 -26.98
CA LYS A 113 -41.21 -35.20 -25.95
C LYS A 113 -40.56 -35.49 -24.60
N GLU A 114 -40.49 -36.76 -24.19
CA GLU A 114 -39.89 -37.15 -22.92
C GLU A 114 -38.40 -36.81 -22.88
N GLN A 115 -37.66 -37.14 -23.95
CA GLN A 115 -36.25 -36.80 -24.08
C GLN A 115 -36.01 -35.28 -24.06
N ALA A 116 -36.88 -34.51 -24.71
CA ALA A 116 -36.80 -33.05 -24.67
C ALA A 116 -37.09 -32.49 -23.26
N SER A 117 -38.03 -33.10 -22.53
CA SER A 117 -38.34 -32.73 -21.14
C SER A 117 -37.14 -32.95 -20.21
N VAL A 118 -36.49 -34.11 -20.31
CA VAL A 118 -35.28 -34.42 -19.52
C VAL A 118 -34.15 -33.43 -19.82
N LYS A 119 -33.88 -33.16 -21.10
CA LYS A 119 -32.85 -32.18 -21.49
C LYS A 119 -33.16 -30.77 -20.98
N LEU A 120 -34.44 -30.39 -20.96
CA LEU A 120 -34.86 -29.10 -20.44
C LEU A 120 -34.60 -29.00 -18.93
N GLU A 121 -34.95 -30.04 -18.16
CA GLU A 121 -34.66 -30.09 -16.71
C GLU A 121 -33.16 -30.06 -16.41
N GLU A 122 -32.35 -30.80 -17.18
CA GLU A 122 -30.89 -30.77 -17.05
C GLU A 122 -30.33 -29.36 -17.35
N SER A 123 -30.80 -28.73 -18.44
CA SER A 123 -30.39 -27.37 -18.79
C SER A 123 -30.79 -26.35 -17.73
N GLN A 124 -31.96 -26.50 -17.11
CA GLN A 124 -32.41 -25.62 -16.02
C GLN A 124 -31.54 -25.78 -14.76
N LYS A 125 -31.16 -27.02 -14.40
CA LYS A 125 -30.23 -27.25 -13.28
C LYS A 125 -28.88 -26.58 -13.52
N VAL A 126 -28.32 -26.77 -14.72
CA VAL A 126 -27.05 -26.15 -15.12
C VAL A 126 -27.15 -24.62 -15.08
N GLN A 127 -28.27 -24.04 -15.54
CA GLN A 127 -28.49 -22.60 -15.48
C GLN A 127 -28.48 -22.08 -14.02
N VAL A 128 -29.19 -22.76 -13.11
CA VAL A 128 -29.23 -22.37 -11.69
C VAL A 128 -27.84 -22.46 -11.05
N ASP A 129 -27.06 -23.48 -11.37
CA ASP A 129 -25.69 -23.62 -10.85
C ASP A 129 -24.74 -22.54 -11.41
N LEU A 130 -24.87 -22.20 -12.70
CA LEU A 130 -24.13 -21.08 -13.31
C LEU A 130 -24.51 -19.73 -12.69
N GLU A 131 -25.79 -19.49 -12.40
CA GLU A 131 -26.25 -18.27 -11.74
C GLU A 131 -25.68 -18.14 -10.32
N LYS A 132 -25.60 -19.24 -9.57
CA LYS A 132 -24.92 -19.26 -8.26
C LYS A 132 -23.43 -18.93 -8.37
N GLN A 133 -22.72 -19.57 -9.30
CA GLN A 133 -21.30 -19.30 -9.53
C GLN A 133 -21.05 -17.84 -9.94
N LEU A 134 -21.94 -17.26 -10.75
CA LEU A 134 -21.85 -15.86 -11.13
C LEU A 134 -22.02 -14.92 -9.94
N GLU A 135 -22.92 -15.24 -9.01
CA GLU A 135 -23.13 -14.44 -7.81
C GLU A 135 -21.94 -14.54 -6.85
N GLU A 136 -21.42 -15.75 -6.62
CA GLU A 136 -20.18 -15.95 -5.84
C GLU A 136 -19.00 -15.16 -6.43
N LEU A 137 -18.83 -15.18 -7.76
CA LEU A 137 -17.80 -14.40 -8.44
C LEU A 137 -17.99 -12.88 -8.27
N ARG A 138 -19.23 -12.39 -8.25
CA ARG A 138 -19.52 -10.97 -8.00
C ARG A 138 -19.16 -10.56 -6.58
N GLU A 139 -19.48 -11.39 -5.59
CA GLU A 139 -19.11 -11.15 -4.19
C GLU A 139 -17.58 -11.12 -4.00
N ILE A 140 -16.86 -12.06 -4.62
CA ILE A 140 -15.39 -12.09 -4.61
C ILE A 140 -14.82 -10.82 -5.28
N LEU A 141 -15.38 -10.41 -6.41
CA LEU A 141 -14.92 -9.23 -7.15
C LEU A 141 -15.13 -7.95 -6.32
N GLU A 142 -16.26 -7.83 -5.64
CA GLU A 142 -16.54 -6.69 -4.76
C GLU A 142 -15.61 -6.67 -3.55
N THR A 143 -15.36 -7.83 -2.93
CA THR A 143 -14.37 -7.97 -1.86
C THR A 143 -12.97 -7.56 -2.31
N ASN A 144 -12.56 -7.99 -3.50
CA ASN A 144 -11.27 -7.62 -4.08
C ASN A 144 -11.17 -6.12 -4.38
N LYS A 145 -12.24 -5.46 -4.85
CA LYS A 145 -12.24 -4.00 -5.02
C LYS A 145 -12.07 -3.27 -3.71
N LEU A 146 -12.76 -3.70 -2.65
CA LEU A 146 -12.60 -3.13 -1.31
C LEU A 146 -11.17 -3.29 -0.81
N LEU A 147 -10.57 -4.47 -1.01
CA LEU A 147 -9.19 -4.74 -0.64
C LEU A 147 -8.20 -3.85 -1.42
N ILE A 148 -8.38 -3.70 -2.73
CA ILE A 148 -7.57 -2.79 -3.56
C ILE A 148 -7.69 -1.34 -3.07
N SER A 149 -8.90 -0.90 -2.72
CA SER A 149 -9.14 0.43 -2.16
C SER A 149 -8.38 0.64 -0.85
N GLU A 150 -8.44 -0.33 0.08
CA GLU A 150 -7.67 -0.27 1.33
C GLU A 150 -6.16 -0.22 1.06
N TYR A 151 -5.64 -1.06 0.17
CA TYR A 151 -4.22 -1.04 -0.17
C TYR A 151 -3.79 0.28 -0.81
N LYS A 152 -4.64 0.89 -1.63
CA LYS A 152 -4.39 2.21 -2.19
C LYS A 152 -4.28 3.27 -1.10
N ILE A 153 -5.23 3.30 -0.16
CA ILE A 153 -5.20 4.22 1.00
C ILE A 153 -3.93 3.98 1.85
N LYS A 154 -3.58 2.72 2.12
CA LYS A 154 -2.35 2.38 2.86
C LYS A 154 -1.09 2.82 2.11
N ASN A 155 -1.04 2.65 0.79
CA ASN A 155 0.10 3.12 0.00
C ASN A 155 0.20 4.65 -0.01
N ASP A 156 -0.92 5.35 -0.13
CA ASP A 156 -0.95 6.81 -0.11
C ASP A 156 -0.48 7.35 1.26
N THR A 157 -0.90 6.72 2.36
CA THR A 157 -0.45 7.10 3.71
C THR A 157 1.03 6.79 3.94
N LEU A 158 1.52 5.62 3.51
CA LEU A 158 2.94 5.27 3.58
C LEU A 158 3.79 6.22 2.73
N THR A 159 3.35 6.54 1.51
CA THR A 159 4.04 7.50 0.63
C THR A 159 4.10 8.88 1.28
N GLY A 160 3.00 9.35 1.87
CA GLY A 160 2.97 10.59 2.64
C GLY A 160 3.89 10.58 3.85
N LEU A 161 4.03 9.43 4.54
CA LEU A 161 4.94 9.28 5.67
C LEU A 161 6.41 9.27 5.24
N VAL A 162 6.73 8.58 4.14
CA VAL A 162 8.08 8.59 3.54
C VAL A 162 8.49 10.01 3.17
N ALA A 163 7.61 10.78 2.51
CA ALA A 163 7.88 12.17 2.18
C ALA A 163 8.16 13.05 3.43
N LYS A 164 7.46 12.81 4.54
CA LYS A 164 7.75 13.48 5.82
C LYS A 164 9.13 13.10 6.37
N TYR A 165 9.49 11.82 6.35
CA TYR A 165 10.80 11.36 6.81
C TYR A 165 11.94 11.87 5.94
N GLU A 166 11.77 11.94 4.62
CA GLU A 166 12.72 12.61 3.73
C GLU A 166 12.88 14.10 4.06
N GLY A 167 11.77 14.78 4.41
CA GLY A 167 11.80 16.14 4.93
C GLY A 167 12.64 16.27 6.19
N TYR A 168 12.40 15.43 7.20
CA TYR A 168 13.19 15.40 8.43
C TYR A 168 14.67 15.05 8.20
N ALA A 169 14.97 14.18 7.24
CA ALA A 169 16.34 13.85 6.88
C ALA A 169 17.08 15.08 6.32
N LYS A 170 16.44 15.82 5.39
CA LYS A 170 16.99 17.06 4.82
C LYS A 170 17.18 18.14 5.89
N GLU A 171 16.19 18.33 6.76
CA GLU A 171 16.28 19.30 7.86
C GLU A 171 17.41 18.94 8.83
N ASN A 172 17.57 17.67 9.19
CA ASN A 172 18.68 17.21 10.02
C ASN A 172 20.04 17.43 9.36
N GLU A 173 20.14 17.25 8.05
CA GLU A 173 21.38 17.49 7.31
C GLU A 173 21.74 18.99 7.29
N GLN A 174 20.75 19.85 7.07
CA GLN A 174 20.90 21.31 7.19
C GLN A 174 21.31 21.74 8.59
N LEU A 175 20.68 21.20 9.64
CA LEU A 175 21.02 21.49 11.02
C LEU A 175 22.45 21.05 11.37
N LYS A 176 22.89 19.89 10.86
CA LYS A 176 24.28 19.43 11.03
C LYS A 176 25.27 20.38 10.36
N GLU A 177 24.95 20.88 9.17
CA GLU A 177 25.78 21.85 8.45
C GLU A 177 25.87 23.18 9.21
N ILE A 178 24.74 23.73 9.66
CA ILE A 178 24.68 24.94 10.49
C ILE A 178 25.53 24.76 11.75
N LEU A 179 25.35 23.64 12.45
CA LEU A 179 26.07 23.34 13.69
C LEU A 179 27.58 23.16 13.46
N ALA A 180 27.98 22.58 12.32
CA ALA A 180 29.39 22.50 11.93
C ALA A 180 29.99 23.89 11.67
N ASN A 181 29.26 24.76 10.97
CA ASN A 181 29.68 26.13 10.69
C ASN A 181 29.79 26.96 11.98
N GLU A 182 28.82 26.88 12.88
CA GLU A 182 28.86 27.55 14.18
C GLU A 182 30.03 27.06 15.03
N ARG A 183 30.29 25.74 15.06
CA ARG A 183 31.45 25.18 15.76
C ARG A 183 32.76 25.70 15.19
N SER A 184 32.91 25.75 13.87
CA SER A 184 34.11 26.29 13.22
C SER A 184 34.31 27.77 13.55
N SER A 185 33.23 28.56 13.54
CA SER A 185 33.25 29.99 13.90
C SER A 185 33.67 30.20 15.35
N HIS A 186 33.06 29.48 16.29
CA HIS A 186 33.43 29.54 17.71
C HIS A 186 34.86 29.07 17.95
N GLN A 187 35.32 28.02 17.26
CA GLN A 187 36.69 27.55 17.38
C GLN A 187 37.70 28.61 16.91
N SER A 188 37.41 29.33 15.82
CA SER A 188 38.21 30.47 15.38
C SER A 188 38.22 31.59 16.42
N GLN A 189 37.05 31.97 16.96
CA GLN A 189 36.97 33.00 18.01
C GLN A 189 37.75 32.63 19.26
N VAL A 190 37.71 31.36 19.68
CA VAL A 190 38.50 30.88 20.84
C VAL A 190 39.99 30.95 20.54
N ALA A 191 40.42 30.60 19.33
CA ALA A 191 41.83 30.72 18.93
C ALA A 191 42.29 32.19 18.92
N ASP A 192 41.49 33.10 18.36
CA ASP A 192 41.77 34.54 18.32
C ASP A 192 41.86 35.13 19.74
N LEU A 193 40.91 34.78 20.63
CA LEU A 193 40.95 35.18 22.03
C LEU A 193 42.18 34.61 22.75
N GLY A 194 42.57 33.36 22.43
CA GLY A 194 43.82 32.76 22.92
C GLY A 194 45.04 33.58 22.52
N HIS A 195 45.16 33.92 21.23
CA HIS A 195 46.25 34.76 20.72
C HIS A 195 46.29 36.15 21.37
N GLN A 196 45.12 36.81 21.51
CA GLN A 196 45.04 38.10 22.19
C GLN A 196 45.45 38.01 23.67
N ASN A 197 45.11 36.90 24.33
CA ASN A 197 45.47 36.69 25.73
C ASN A 197 46.98 36.44 25.88
N ASP A 198 47.58 35.68 24.97
CA ASP A 198 49.03 35.45 24.94
C ASP A 198 49.80 36.75 24.67
N GLU A 199 49.31 37.59 23.74
CA GLU A 199 49.89 38.90 23.45
C GLU A 199 49.81 39.82 24.68
N LYS A 200 48.64 39.89 25.32
CA LYS A 200 48.47 40.64 26.58
C LYS A 200 49.37 40.12 27.69
N ALA A 201 49.53 38.81 27.83
CA ALA A 201 50.43 38.22 28.81
C ALA A 201 51.90 38.60 28.55
N SER A 202 52.33 38.64 27.27
CA SER A 202 53.67 39.10 26.89
C SER A 202 53.87 40.59 27.23
N ILE A 203 52.87 41.44 26.95
CA ILE A 203 52.92 42.87 27.27
C ILE A 203 52.99 43.08 28.79
N ILE A 204 52.17 42.36 29.57
CA ILE A 204 52.20 42.41 31.04
C ILE A 204 53.61 42.06 31.54
N LYS A 205 54.20 40.97 31.02
CA LYS A 205 55.55 40.56 31.40
C LYS A 205 56.61 41.62 31.05
N GLU A 206 56.48 42.29 29.91
CA GLU A 206 57.39 43.38 29.54
C GLU A 206 57.23 44.60 30.46
N LEU A 207 55.99 44.97 30.79
CA LEU A 207 55.70 46.05 31.72
C LEU A 207 56.18 45.74 33.15
N GLU A 208 56.05 44.50 33.61
CA GLU A 208 56.60 44.04 34.88
C GLU A 208 58.13 44.20 34.88
N GLN A 209 58.82 43.75 33.84
CA GLN A 209 60.28 43.94 33.70
C GLN A 209 60.69 45.42 33.65
N GLN A 210 59.93 46.26 32.97
CA GLN A 210 60.18 47.71 32.95
C GLN A 210 60.00 48.32 34.34
N THR A 211 58.95 47.90 35.05
CA THR A 211 58.67 48.34 36.42
C THR A 211 59.82 47.96 37.35
N ASP A 212 60.30 46.71 37.27
CA ASP A 212 61.45 46.24 38.07
C ASP A 212 62.72 47.04 37.77
N ARG A 213 63.01 47.32 36.50
CA ARG A 213 64.15 48.17 36.10
C ARG A 213 64.03 49.59 36.64
N LEU A 214 62.82 50.16 36.61
CA LEU A 214 62.54 51.48 37.17
C LEU A 214 62.71 51.49 38.69
N ILE A 215 62.21 50.47 39.39
CA ILE A 215 62.38 50.31 40.84
C ILE A 215 63.87 50.27 41.18
N GLU A 216 64.67 49.45 40.48
CA GLU A 216 66.09 49.34 40.74
C GLU A 216 66.84 50.65 40.41
N ALA A 217 66.51 51.30 39.29
CA ALA A 217 67.08 52.60 38.92
C ALA A 217 66.75 53.69 39.96
N HIS A 218 65.51 53.73 40.45
CA HIS A 218 65.10 54.65 41.51
C HIS A 218 65.82 54.35 42.83
N LYS A 219 65.98 53.08 43.19
CA LYS A 219 66.74 52.67 44.37
C LYS A 219 68.20 53.12 44.29
N THR A 220 68.89 52.89 43.18
CA THR A 220 70.26 53.39 42.97
C THR A 220 70.32 54.92 42.99
N ALA A 221 69.31 55.61 42.45
CA ALA A 221 69.24 57.07 42.49
C ALA A 221 69.04 57.60 43.92
N LEU A 222 68.24 56.91 44.74
CA LEU A 222 68.05 57.18 46.17
C LEU A 222 69.35 56.97 46.95
N GLU A 223 70.04 55.85 46.76
CA GLU A 223 71.35 55.57 47.38
C GLU A 223 72.36 56.68 47.04
N ARG A 224 72.46 57.07 45.76
CA ARG A 224 73.32 58.20 45.34
C ARG A 224 72.89 59.54 45.93
N PHE A 225 71.60 59.75 46.16
CA PHE A 225 71.10 60.96 46.78
C PHE A 225 71.44 61.00 48.27
N GLU A 226 71.33 59.86 48.96
CA GLU A 226 71.80 59.69 50.35
C GLU A 226 73.30 59.94 50.46
N GLU A 227 74.13 59.32 49.61
CA GLU A 227 75.57 59.57 49.56
C GLU A 227 75.88 61.06 49.35
N ARG A 228 75.18 61.74 48.43
CA ARG A 228 75.36 63.19 48.21
C ARG A 228 74.98 64.01 49.43
N LYS A 229 73.88 63.66 50.09
CA LYS A 229 73.41 64.33 51.30
C LYS A 229 74.42 64.16 52.43
N ASP A 230 74.99 62.96 52.60
CA ASP A 230 76.00 62.69 53.61
C ASP A 230 77.28 63.50 53.35
N VAL A 231 77.74 63.56 52.09
CA VAL A 231 78.87 64.42 51.69
C VAL A 231 78.58 65.91 51.94
N GLU A 232 77.34 66.35 51.72
CA GLU A 232 76.96 67.74 51.97
C GLU A 232 76.90 68.05 53.47
N GLN A 233 76.40 67.11 54.29
CA GLN A 233 76.46 67.20 55.76
C GLN A 233 77.90 67.22 56.27
N GLU A 234 78.79 66.37 55.75
CA GLU A 234 80.22 66.40 56.06
C GLU A 234 80.86 67.74 55.68
N LYS A 235 80.53 68.31 54.52
CA LYS A 235 81.01 69.64 54.11
C LYS A 235 80.55 70.75 55.06
N VAL A 236 79.30 70.70 55.52
CA VAL A 236 78.78 71.67 56.50
C VAL A 236 79.49 71.51 57.85
N LEU A 237 79.71 70.28 58.31
CA LEU A 237 80.50 69.99 59.51
C LEU A 237 81.93 70.56 59.39
N LEU A 238 82.60 70.32 58.26
CA LEU A 238 83.93 70.86 57.97
C LEU A 238 83.97 72.39 57.91
N ALA A 239 82.93 73.03 57.37
CA ALA A 239 82.80 74.48 57.37
C ALA A 239 82.64 75.02 58.81
N LEU A 240 81.81 74.35 59.62
CA LEU A 240 81.61 74.69 61.02
C LEU A 240 82.91 74.51 61.84
N GLU A 241 83.64 73.41 61.61
CA GLU A 241 84.96 73.17 62.22
C GLU A 241 85.95 74.29 61.85
N ARG A 242 85.99 74.69 60.57
CA ARG A 242 86.83 75.81 60.11
C ARG A 242 86.45 77.13 60.76
N ASP A 243 85.17 77.41 60.92
CA ASP A 243 84.69 78.63 61.58
C ASP A 243 85.03 78.62 63.08
N HIS A 244 84.89 77.47 63.76
CA HIS A 244 85.36 77.30 65.12
C HIS A 244 86.87 77.47 65.23
N GLN A 245 87.65 76.95 64.28
CA GLN A 245 89.11 77.10 64.25
C GLN A 245 89.52 78.56 64.03
N LYS A 246 88.79 79.30 63.17
CA LYS A 246 88.94 80.76 63.00
C LYS A 246 88.60 81.52 64.27
N ALA A 247 87.52 81.18 64.95
CA ALA A 247 87.15 81.79 66.22
C ALA A 247 88.23 81.56 67.29
N LEU A 248 88.80 80.35 67.34
CA LEU A 248 89.94 80.00 68.21
C LEU A 248 91.19 80.83 67.85
N ALA A 249 91.51 80.96 66.57
CA ALA A 249 92.63 81.79 66.11
C ALA A 249 92.43 83.27 66.46
N ASN A 250 91.21 83.79 66.32
CA ASN A 250 90.88 85.17 66.69
C ASN A 250 90.97 85.39 68.20
N ALA A 251 90.45 84.48 69.03
CA ALA A 251 90.61 84.55 70.48
C ALA A 251 92.09 84.51 70.89
N ASN A 252 92.90 83.67 70.23
CA ASN A 252 94.33 83.58 70.50
C ASN A 252 95.09 84.87 70.09
N ASN A 253 94.65 85.51 68.99
CA ASN A 253 95.13 86.83 68.58
C ASN A 253 94.72 87.95 69.56
N GLU A 254 93.50 87.91 70.10
CA GLU A 254 93.05 88.85 71.13
C GLU A 254 93.86 88.69 72.42
N TYR A 255 94.11 87.46 72.87
CA TYR A 255 94.98 87.20 74.02
C TYR A 255 96.42 87.65 73.75
N SER A 256 96.93 87.46 72.53
CA SER A 256 98.26 87.95 72.13
C SER A 256 98.33 89.48 72.11
N ASN A 257 97.29 90.16 71.62
CA ASN A 257 97.20 91.62 71.62
C ASN A 257 97.07 92.20 73.04
N LYS A 258 96.27 91.57 73.91
CA LYS A 258 96.21 91.93 75.34
C LYS A 258 97.56 91.73 76.04
N LEU A 259 98.31 90.69 75.67
CA LEU A 259 99.69 90.51 76.15
C LEU A 259 100.58 91.68 75.73
N LYS A 260 100.45 92.11 74.46
CA LYS A 260 101.20 93.22 73.87
C LYS A 260 100.88 94.56 74.54
N GLU A 261 99.62 94.85 74.81
CA GLU A 261 99.18 96.03 75.58
C GLU A 261 99.70 96.00 77.03
N PHE A 262 99.77 94.82 77.64
CA PHE A 262 100.36 94.66 78.97
C PHE A 262 101.86 95.01 78.98
N TYR A 263 102.61 94.58 77.95
CA TYR A 263 104.02 94.93 77.79
C TYR A 263 104.23 96.43 77.49
N GLU A 264 103.38 97.05 76.65
CA GLU A 264 103.44 98.50 76.37
C GLU A 264 103.13 99.37 77.58
N ASN A 265 102.20 98.95 78.45
CA ASN A 265 101.92 99.65 79.70
C ASN A 265 103.07 99.54 80.71
N MET A 266 103.77 98.39 80.74
CA MET A 266 104.99 98.24 81.53
C MET A 266 106.10 99.21 81.06
N ASP A 267 106.24 99.38 79.75
CA ASP A 267 107.27 100.24 79.16
C ASP A 267 106.97 101.74 79.39
N LYS A 268 105.69 102.14 79.32
CA LYS A 268 105.25 103.49 79.71
C LYS A 268 105.47 103.80 81.19
N GLN A 269 105.30 102.82 82.09
CA GLN A 269 105.68 102.99 83.50
C GLN A 269 107.18 103.18 83.66
N ARG A 270 108.01 102.42 82.94
CA ARG A 270 109.48 102.56 82.93
C ARG A 270 109.92 103.96 82.50
N GLN A 271 109.38 104.47 81.39
CA GLN A 271 109.67 105.83 80.91
C GLN A 271 109.21 106.93 81.87
N SER A 272 108.14 106.69 82.65
CA SER A 272 107.68 107.64 83.68
C SER A 272 108.62 107.72 84.88
N TYR A 273 109.32 106.62 85.20
CA TYR A 273 110.34 106.59 86.25
C TYR A 273 111.67 107.20 85.77
N GLU A 274 112.05 106.99 84.51
CA GLU A 274 113.26 107.62 83.93
C GLU A 274 113.17 109.15 83.88
N LYS A 275 112.04 109.72 83.46
CA LYS A 275 111.84 111.18 83.47
C LYS A 275 111.88 111.78 84.88
N LYS A 276 111.44 111.03 85.89
CA LYS A 276 111.46 111.47 87.29
C LYS A 276 112.86 111.46 87.90
N ILE A 277 113.77 110.63 87.36
CA ILE A 277 115.19 110.59 87.74
C ILE A 277 115.97 111.74 87.09
N GLU A 278 115.70 112.06 85.81
CA GLU A 278 116.35 113.19 85.12
C GLU A 278 116.01 114.55 85.75
N GLU A 279 114.77 114.73 86.22
CA GLU A 279 114.30 116.00 86.81
C GLU A 279 114.89 116.24 88.22
N LEU A 280 115.12 115.17 88.99
CA LEU A 280 115.83 115.20 90.27
C LEU A 280 117.34 115.44 90.11
N GLN A 281 117.94 114.98 89.00
CA GLN A 281 119.35 115.28 88.68
C GLN A 281 119.55 116.74 88.26
N ARG A 282 118.57 117.33 87.57
CA ARG A 282 118.61 118.74 87.14
C ARG A 282 118.50 119.73 88.32
N GLN A 283 117.70 119.39 89.33
CA GLN A 283 117.61 120.17 90.59
C GLN A 283 118.90 120.09 91.44
N LEU A 284 119.70 119.02 91.30
CA LEU A 284 120.99 118.85 92.00
C LEU A 284 122.16 119.63 91.35
N THR A 285 122.04 119.97 90.07
CA THR A 285 123.09 120.68 89.31
C THR A 285 123.03 122.21 89.39
N GLU A 286 121.84 122.81 89.59
CA GLU A 286 121.72 124.27 89.68
C GLU A 286 122.03 124.83 91.09
N GLU A 287 121.90 124.03 92.16
CA GLU A 287 122.42 124.41 93.49
C GLU A 287 123.96 124.42 93.58
N ARG A 288 124.68 123.81 92.63
CA ARG A 288 126.16 123.81 92.60
C ARG A 288 126.79 125.02 91.90
N THR A 289 126.03 125.83 91.16
CA THR A 289 126.52 127.05 90.47
C THR A 289 126.21 128.36 91.21
N LYS A 290 126.02 128.30 92.53
CA LYS A 290 125.99 129.46 93.44
C LYS A 290 127.36 129.80 94.07
N ASN A 291 128.47 129.13 93.73
CA ASN A 291 129.65 129.14 94.63
C ASN A 291 131.04 129.39 94.03
N TYR A 292 131.19 130.11 92.91
CA TYR A 292 132.50 130.65 92.50
C TYR A 292 132.40 132.06 91.88
N LYS A 293 133.00 133.02 92.60
CA LYS A 293 133.38 134.42 92.25
C LYS A 293 132.51 135.56 92.80
N SER A 294 132.83 135.92 94.05
CA SER A 294 133.16 137.29 94.44
C SER A 294 134.55 137.66 93.90
N LYS A 295 134.60 138.65 93.01
CA LYS A 295 135.58 139.76 92.92
C LYS A 295 135.40 140.51 91.60
#